data_AF-A0A2N2JHF5-F1
#
_entry.id   AF-A0A2N2JHF5-F1
#
_cell.length_a   1.000
_cell.length_b   1.000
_cell.length_c   1.000
_cell.angle_alpha   90.00
_cell.angle_beta   90.00
_cell.angle_gamma   90.00
#
_symmetry.space_group_name_H-M   'P 1'
#
loop_
_entity.id
_entity.type
_entity.pdbx_description
1 polymer ?
#
loop_
_entity_poly.entity_id
_entity_poly.type
_entity_poly.pdbx_seq_one_letter_code
_entity_poly.pdbx_strand_id
1 'polypeptide(L)'
;MEDTVRVRAGDGFVKVEAEPDRALRVDDAGRWITARFGSTTLRRKVDGGVFVARAGTGASVAVGEDAPADGPWHPRVAALAADLRGDLAAAVAGAYPLEAIPEDAVSRADAALARAAALGSDDYVALGRRFAEVYAEPVPILPPDRYKDLVVLPAVGCPHGVCTFCAWYQDARFRAFSDDDLRAHLDGLEELFGAGLRARDGLFLGSASGLSVADARLLRLIDLVVDRFGRPPRGIAAFLDPHHAPRRDPAAWGRLADRGLVRAVVGLETGDPALRQRLGKSPDLAPLRDAVAAMRAGGVGAGITVLAGAVRPEDVPTHHAATVAFLAGLELDQRDLVYVSPLDDAPDPAAAAREATALTRALRDATGAKVSPYRVDLYRYFA
;
A
#
# COMPACT_ATOMS: atom_id res chain seq x y z
N MET A 1 29.52 5.27 -25.11
CA MET A 1 29.17 5.37 -23.68
C MET A 1 29.55 4.03 -23.11
N GLU A 2 30.53 3.97 -22.22
CA GLU A 2 31.04 2.67 -21.72
C GLU A 2 29.95 1.97 -20.90
N ASP A 3 29.73 0.69 -21.18
CA ASP A 3 28.78 -0.15 -20.46
C ASP A 3 29.21 -0.19 -18.99
N THR A 4 28.50 0.50 -18.11
CA THR A 4 28.83 0.61 -16.68
C THR A 4 27.91 -0.30 -15.88
N VAL A 5 28.47 -1.08 -14.96
CA VAL A 5 27.69 -1.88 -13.99
C VAL A 5 27.57 -1.11 -12.69
N ARG A 6 26.33 -0.93 -12.21
CA ARG A 6 26.05 -0.25 -10.93
C ARG A 6 25.36 -1.20 -9.97
N VAL A 7 25.85 -1.26 -8.74
CA VAL A 7 25.31 -2.06 -7.66
C VAL A 7 24.97 -1.18 -6.47
N ARG A 8 23.72 -1.28 -6.01
CA ARG A 8 23.24 -0.66 -4.77
C ARG A 8 22.70 -1.75 -3.86
N ALA A 9 23.23 -1.87 -2.66
CA ALA A 9 22.64 -2.74 -1.64
C ALA A 9 22.14 -1.89 -0.45
N GLY A 10 21.03 -2.32 0.13
CA GLY A 10 20.45 -1.73 1.34
C GLY A 10 19.96 -2.84 2.27
N ASP A 11 19.24 -2.48 3.32
CA ASP A 11 18.71 -3.49 4.25
C ASP A 11 17.67 -4.36 3.53
N GLY A 12 17.97 -5.66 3.39
CA GLY A 12 17.05 -6.64 2.82
C GLY A 12 17.01 -6.71 1.28
N PHE A 13 17.81 -5.93 0.54
CA PHE A 13 17.79 -5.97 -0.92
C PHE A 13 19.12 -5.58 -1.60
N VAL A 14 19.25 -6.01 -2.85
CA VAL A 14 20.25 -5.53 -3.81
C VAL A 14 19.56 -5.03 -5.09
N LYS A 15 20.18 -4.08 -5.77
CA LYS A 15 19.81 -3.60 -7.10
C LYS A 15 21.06 -3.59 -7.97
N VAL A 16 20.97 -4.26 -9.12
CA VAL A 16 22.04 -4.31 -10.12
C VAL A 16 21.51 -3.69 -11.41
N GLU A 17 22.30 -2.79 -12.00
CA GLU A 17 21.99 -2.10 -13.26
C GLU A 17 23.16 -2.25 -14.21
N ALA A 18 22.87 -2.59 -15.47
CA ALA A 18 23.86 -2.69 -16.54
C ALA A 18 23.29 -2.07 -17.81
N GLU A 19 24.15 -1.43 -18.59
CA GLU A 19 23.75 -0.87 -19.88
C GLU A 19 23.66 -1.95 -20.98
N PRO A 20 22.87 -1.70 -22.04
CA PRO A 20 21.81 -0.70 -22.10
C PRO A 20 20.55 -1.16 -21.34
N ASP A 21 20.00 -0.30 -20.49
CA ASP A 21 18.63 -0.41 -19.96
C ASP A 21 18.23 -1.71 -19.23
N ARG A 22 19.17 -2.41 -18.60
CA ARG A 22 18.90 -3.59 -17.78
C ARG A 22 19.03 -3.27 -16.30
N ALA A 23 18.01 -3.60 -15.52
CA ALA A 23 18.07 -3.46 -14.07
C ALA A 23 17.26 -4.55 -13.37
N LEU A 24 17.78 -5.05 -12.25
CA LEU A 24 17.10 -6.03 -11.42
C LEU A 24 17.28 -5.68 -9.94
N ARG A 25 16.17 -5.59 -9.22
CA ARG A 25 16.14 -5.47 -7.77
C ARG A 25 15.64 -6.78 -7.17
N VAL A 26 16.38 -7.33 -6.22
CA VAL A 26 16.14 -8.63 -5.59
C VAL A 26 16.24 -8.48 -4.08
N ASP A 27 15.41 -9.21 -3.33
CA ASP A 27 15.61 -9.32 -1.89
C ASP A 27 16.76 -10.27 -1.53
N ASP A 28 17.16 -10.30 -0.26
CA ASP A 28 18.25 -11.18 0.19
C ASP A 28 17.91 -12.68 0.03
N ALA A 29 16.64 -13.07 -0.16
CA ALA A 29 16.26 -14.45 -0.44
C ALA A 29 16.34 -14.82 -1.93
N GLY A 30 16.66 -13.88 -2.82
CA GLY A 30 16.70 -14.11 -4.26
C GLY A 30 15.37 -13.81 -4.97
N ARG A 31 14.32 -13.41 -4.27
CA ARG A 31 13.03 -13.10 -4.90
C ARG A 31 13.10 -11.72 -5.52
N TRP A 32 12.83 -11.62 -6.81
CA TRP A 32 12.87 -10.33 -7.48
C TRP A 32 11.71 -9.42 -7.03
N ILE A 33 11.96 -8.10 -7.03
CA ILE A 33 11.02 -7.05 -6.63
C ILE A 33 10.61 -6.23 -7.85
N THR A 34 11.60 -5.73 -8.59
CA THR A 34 11.39 -5.00 -9.84
C THR A 34 12.45 -5.43 -10.86
N ALA A 35 12.05 -5.57 -12.12
CA ALA A 35 12.96 -5.84 -13.23
C ALA A 35 12.70 -4.83 -14.35
N ARG A 36 13.74 -4.46 -15.09
CA ARG A 36 13.65 -3.58 -16.26
C ARG A 36 14.54 -4.13 -17.35
N PHE A 37 13.99 -4.20 -18.56
CA PHE A 37 14.72 -4.52 -19.78
C PHE A 37 14.07 -3.77 -20.94
N GLY A 38 14.86 -2.89 -21.58
CA GLY A 38 14.37 -1.97 -22.60
C GLY A 38 13.24 -1.08 -22.07
N SER A 39 12.11 -1.01 -22.78
CA SER A 39 10.95 -0.20 -22.43
C SER A 39 9.97 -0.86 -21.44
N THR A 40 10.26 -2.07 -20.99
CA THR A 40 9.38 -2.83 -20.07
C THR A 40 9.91 -2.76 -18.64
N THR A 41 9.04 -2.39 -17.71
CA THR A 41 9.27 -2.45 -16.27
C THR A 41 8.29 -3.42 -15.64
N LEU A 42 8.82 -4.41 -14.94
CA LEU A 42 8.05 -5.40 -14.19
C LEU A 42 8.11 -5.10 -12.70
N ARG A 43 7.01 -5.34 -12.01
CA ARG A 43 6.96 -5.39 -10.54
C ARG A 43 6.31 -6.69 -10.11
N ARG A 44 6.94 -7.39 -9.17
CA ARG A 44 6.36 -8.57 -8.54
C ARG A 44 5.44 -8.16 -7.41
N LYS A 45 4.25 -8.76 -7.37
CA LYS A 45 3.30 -8.68 -6.25
C LYS A 45 3.66 -9.71 -5.18
N VAL A 46 3.17 -9.54 -3.95
CA VAL A 46 3.48 -10.46 -2.85
C VAL A 46 2.97 -11.87 -3.17
N ASP A 47 1.79 -11.99 -3.79
CA ASP A 47 1.18 -13.24 -4.26
C ASP A 47 1.91 -13.92 -5.44
N GLY A 48 3.04 -13.36 -5.90
CA GLY A 48 3.81 -13.88 -7.02
C GLY A 48 3.34 -13.36 -8.38
N GLY A 49 2.16 -12.77 -8.50
CA GLY A 49 1.71 -12.13 -9.74
C GLY A 49 2.64 -10.99 -10.18
N VAL A 50 2.48 -10.55 -11.42
CA VAL A 50 3.37 -9.55 -12.03
C VAL A 50 2.56 -8.41 -12.60
N PHE A 51 2.87 -7.19 -12.17
CA PHE A 51 2.43 -5.99 -12.86
C PHE A 51 3.43 -5.61 -13.94
N VAL A 52 2.97 -5.55 -15.18
CA VAL A 52 3.78 -5.25 -16.37
C VAL A 52 3.49 -3.82 -16.81
N ALA A 53 4.43 -2.92 -16.60
CA ALA A 53 4.34 -1.54 -17.07
C ALA A 53 5.18 -1.36 -18.34
N ARG A 54 4.58 -0.82 -19.41
CA ARG A 54 5.30 -0.45 -20.64
C ARG A 54 5.40 1.07 -20.71
N ALA A 55 6.58 1.59 -21.06
CA ALA A 55 6.74 3.01 -21.30
C ALA A 55 5.78 3.47 -22.41
N GLY A 56 4.94 4.46 -22.11
CA GLY A 56 4.10 5.11 -23.11
C GLY A 56 4.95 5.98 -24.05
N THR A 57 4.39 6.36 -25.20
CA THR A 57 4.96 7.41 -26.04
C THR A 57 4.63 8.79 -25.42
N GLY A 58 5.65 9.55 -25.00
CA GLY A 58 5.50 10.89 -24.41
C GLY A 58 5.34 10.92 -22.87
N ALA A 59 4.87 12.05 -22.31
CA ALA A 59 4.71 12.28 -20.87
C ALA A 59 3.51 11.55 -20.22
N SER A 60 2.97 10.52 -20.86
CA SER A 60 1.81 9.77 -20.36
C SER A 60 2.22 8.65 -19.40
N VAL A 61 1.36 8.43 -18.41
CA VAL A 61 1.48 7.40 -17.37
C VAL A 61 1.65 6.03 -18.01
N ALA A 62 2.59 5.23 -17.50
CA ALA A 62 2.78 3.85 -17.94
C ALA A 62 1.47 3.07 -17.86
N VAL A 63 0.96 2.63 -19.01
CA VAL A 63 -0.15 1.67 -19.06
C VAL A 63 0.42 0.32 -18.66
N GLY A 64 -0.21 -0.32 -17.68
CA GLY A 64 0.24 -1.63 -17.22
C GLY A 64 -0.91 -2.61 -17.01
N GLU A 65 -0.57 -3.89 -17.12
CA GLU A 65 -1.48 -5.02 -17.02
C GLU A 65 -0.97 -6.00 -15.95
N ASP A 66 -1.90 -6.70 -15.29
CA ASP A 66 -1.55 -7.83 -14.43
C ASP A 66 -1.31 -9.08 -15.27
N ALA A 67 -0.29 -9.83 -14.89
CA ALA A 67 0.01 -11.16 -15.38
C ALA A 67 0.06 -12.14 -14.19
N PRO A 68 -0.40 -13.38 -14.38
CA PRO A 68 -0.40 -14.38 -13.33
C PRO A 68 1.03 -14.88 -13.01
N ALA A 69 1.20 -15.51 -11.85
CA ALA A 69 2.47 -16.05 -11.38
C ALA A 69 3.00 -17.22 -12.23
N ASP A 70 2.14 -17.96 -12.92
CA ASP A 70 2.55 -19.00 -13.88
C ASP A 70 2.91 -18.44 -15.27
N GLY A 71 2.86 -17.11 -15.43
CA GLY A 71 3.20 -16.42 -16.67
C GLY A 71 4.69 -16.50 -17.03
N PRO A 72 5.06 -15.96 -18.21
CA PRO A 72 6.41 -16.08 -18.76
C PRO A 72 7.44 -15.15 -18.10
N TRP A 73 7.03 -14.34 -17.13
CA TRP A 73 7.87 -13.25 -16.62
C TRP A 73 8.92 -13.73 -15.62
N HIS A 74 8.64 -14.71 -14.76
CA HIS A 74 9.65 -15.19 -13.82
C HIS A 74 10.83 -15.88 -14.51
N PRO A 75 10.65 -16.77 -15.50
CA PRO A 75 11.77 -17.35 -16.23
C PRO A 75 12.60 -16.30 -16.97
N ARG A 76 11.95 -15.25 -17.51
CA ARG A 76 12.67 -14.12 -18.14
C ARG A 76 13.49 -13.33 -17.13
N VAL A 77 12.97 -13.10 -15.93
CA VAL A 77 13.71 -12.41 -14.87
C VAL A 77 14.85 -13.28 -14.33
N ALA A 78 14.66 -14.61 -14.24
CA ALA A 78 15.74 -15.54 -13.88
C ALA A 78 16.88 -15.51 -14.90
N ALA A 79 16.57 -15.48 -16.20
CA ALA A 79 17.59 -15.29 -17.25
C ALA A 79 18.30 -13.94 -17.12
N LEU A 80 17.55 -12.84 -16.90
CA LEU A 80 18.14 -11.52 -16.62
C LEU A 80 19.07 -11.54 -15.40
N ALA A 81 18.72 -12.28 -14.34
CA ALA A 81 19.55 -12.41 -13.16
C ALA A 81 20.88 -13.11 -13.48
N ALA A 82 20.85 -14.16 -14.31
CA ALA A 82 22.05 -14.85 -14.77
C ALA A 82 22.94 -13.94 -15.64
N ASP A 83 22.34 -13.18 -16.56
CA ASP A 83 23.06 -12.23 -17.42
C ASP A 83 23.73 -11.12 -16.59
N LEU A 84 22.98 -10.47 -15.70
CA LEU A 84 23.51 -9.42 -14.82
C LEU A 84 24.60 -9.93 -13.87
N ARG A 85 24.55 -11.21 -13.51
CA ARG A 85 25.61 -11.84 -12.70
C ARG A 85 26.89 -12.00 -13.52
N GLY A 86 26.76 -12.39 -14.80
CA GLY A 86 27.87 -12.40 -15.75
C GLY A 86 28.48 -11.02 -15.96
N ASP A 87 27.64 -10.00 -16.16
CA ASP A 87 28.08 -8.60 -16.31
C ASP A 87 28.82 -8.12 -15.06
N LEU A 88 28.29 -8.43 -13.86
CA LEU A 88 28.94 -8.11 -12.59
C LEU A 88 30.32 -8.78 -12.48
N ALA A 89 30.44 -10.06 -12.82
CA ALA A 89 31.72 -10.77 -12.79
C ALA A 89 32.73 -10.18 -13.77
N ALA A 90 32.29 -9.82 -14.98
CA ALA A 90 33.13 -9.16 -15.98
C ALA A 90 33.60 -7.76 -15.51
N ALA A 91 32.71 -6.98 -14.89
CA ALA A 91 33.05 -5.68 -14.32
C ALA A 91 34.06 -5.81 -13.15
N VAL A 92 33.91 -6.80 -12.28
CA VAL A 92 34.89 -7.12 -11.23
C VAL A 92 36.25 -7.50 -11.83
N ALA A 93 36.27 -8.16 -12.99
CA ALA A 93 37.49 -8.49 -13.73
C ALA A 93 38.09 -7.31 -14.53
N GLY A 94 37.47 -6.12 -14.48
CA GLY A 94 37.95 -4.91 -15.14
C GLY A 94 37.54 -4.75 -16.60
N ALA A 95 36.59 -5.55 -17.11
CA ALA A 95 36.07 -5.39 -18.47
C ALA A 95 35.21 -4.13 -18.64
N TYR A 96 34.61 -3.66 -17.54
CA TYR A 96 33.65 -2.55 -17.49
C TYR A 96 33.86 -1.72 -16.23
N PRO A 97 33.53 -0.41 -16.23
CA PRO A 97 33.43 0.37 -15.00
C PRO A 97 32.40 -0.24 -14.03
N LEU A 98 32.77 -0.32 -12.74
CA LEU A 98 31.93 -0.83 -11.67
C LEU A 98 31.72 0.23 -10.59
N GLU A 99 30.48 0.60 -10.32
CA GLU A 99 30.09 1.43 -9.19
C GLU A 99 29.31 0.60 -8.17
N ALA A 100 29.85 0.34 -6.98
CA ALA A 100 29.18 -0.47 -5.96
C ALA A 100 29.15 0.24 -4.60
N ILE A 101 27.96 0.33 -3.98
CA ILE A 101 27.79 0.88 -2.62
C ILE A 101 26.74 0.06 -1.86
N PRO A 102 26.98 -0.32 -0.60
CA PRO A 102 28.23 -0.18 0.18
C PRO A 102 29.33 -1.17 -0.26
N GLU A 103 30.44 -1.25 0.48
CA GLU A 103 31.65 -2.06 0.14
C GLU A 103 31.33 -3.54 -0.13
N ASP A 104 30.40 -4.12 0.63
CA ASP A 104 29.99 -5.51 0.48
C ASP A 104 28.98 -5.76 -0.66
N ALA A 105 28.53 -4.70 -1.36
CA ALA A 105 27.40 -4.78 -2.28
C ALA A 105 27.64 -5.73 -3.45
N VAL A 106 28.88 -5.86 -3.93
CA VAL A 106 29.24 -6.82 -5.00
C VAL A 106 29.01 -8.26 -4.55
N SER A 107 29.51 -8.62 -3.37
CA SER A 107 29.35 -9.99 -2.83
C SER A 107 27.87 -10.33 -2.58
N ARG A 108 27.11 -9.36 -2.07
CA ARG A 108 25.67 -9.49 -1.85
C ARG A 108 24.91 -9.64 -3.16
N ALA A 109 25.28 -8.85 -4.17
CA ALA A 109 24.68 -8.90 -5.49
C ALA A 109 24.94 -10.24 -6.19
N ASP A 110 26.18 -10.75 -6.17
CA ASP A 110 26.48 -12.07 -6.74
C ASP A 110 25.60 -13.17 -6.11
N ALA A 111 25.55 -13.21 -4.78
CA ALA A 111 24.78 -14.21 -4.05
C ALA A 111 23.27 -14.09 -4.32
N ALA A 112 22.72 -12.87 -4.35
CA ALA A 112 21.30 -12.64 -4.60
C ALA A 112 20.90 -12.92 -6.05
N LEU A 113 21.74 -12.54 -7.03
CA LEU A 113 21.51 -12.85 -8.44
C LEU A 113 21.59 -14.36 -8.70
N ALA A 114 22.53 -15.07 -8.05
CA ALA A 114 22.60 -16.53 -8.13
C ALA A 114 21.32 -17.19 -7.63
N ARG A 115 20.78 -16.74 -6.49
CA ARG A 115 19.48 -17.23 -5.98
C ARG A 115 18.32 -16.87 -6.92
N ALA A 116 18.29 -15.64 -7.43
CA ALA A 116 17.24 -15.18 -8.34
C ALA A 116 17.21 -15.98 -9.65
N ALA A 117 18.37 -16.32 -10.20
CA ALA A 117 18.49 -17.15 -11.40
C ALA A 117 18.00 -18.60 -11.19
N ALA A 118 17.94 -19.06 -9.93
CA ALA A 118 17.47 -20.40 -9.58
C ALA A 118 15.95 -20.48 -9.32
N LEU A 119 15.26 -19.34 -9.18
CA LEU A 119 13.82 -19.31 -8.91
C LEU A 119 13.02 -19.26 -10.23
N GLY A 120 12.07 -20.19 -10.38
CA GLY A 120 11.19 -20.32 -11.54
C GLY A 120 9.73 -19.95 -11.23
N SER A 121 8.85 -20.13 -12.22
CA SER A 121 7.41 -19.84 -12.05
C SER A 121 6.78 -20.66 -10.91
N ASP A 122 7.17 -21.91 -10.74
CA ASP A 122 6.62 -22.79 -9.70
C ASP A 122 6.86 -22.26 -8.28
N ASP A 123 8.02 -21.63 -8.03
CA ASP A 123 8.32 -21.00 -6.75
C ASP A 123 7.37 -19.83 -6.44
N TYR A 124 7.05 -19.02 -7.45
CA TYR A 124 6.14 -17.88 -7.29
C TYR A 124 4.67 -18.30 -7.25
N VAL A 125 4.29 -19.39 -7.93
CA VAL A 125 2.97 -20.01 -7.77
C VAL A 125 2.82 -20.57 -6.35
N ALA A 126 3.84 -21.24 -5.81
CA ALA A 126 3.85 -21.69 -4.43
C ALA A 126 3.76 -20.52 -3.44
N LEU A 127 4.46 -19.41 -3.73
CA LEU A 127 4.36 -18.18 -2.94
C LEU A 127 2.93 -17.60 -2.95
N GLY A 128 2.24 -17.62 -4.08
CA GLY A 128 0.83 -17.20 -4.19
C GLY A 128 -0.13 -18.06 -3.36
N ARG A 129 0.10 -19.39 -3.33
CA ARG A 129 -0.65 -20.28 -2.42
C ARG A 129 -0.40 -19.92 -0.96
N ARG A 130 0.87 -19.71 -0.59
CA ARG A 130 1.21 -19.28 0.77
C ARG A 130 0.58 -17.95 1.12
N PHE A 131 0.58 -16.98 0.20
CA PHE A 131 -0.09 -15.69 0.39
C PHE A 131 -1.57 -15.87 0.73
N ALA A 132 -2.29 -16.73 -0.01
CA ALA A 132 -3.70 -17.01 0.22
C ALA A 132 -3.98 -17.76 1.55
N GLU A 133 -3.03 -18.55 2.04
CA GLU A 133 -3.12 -19.18 3.36
C GLU A 133 -2.93 -18.17 4.51
N VAL A 134 -2.01 -17.21 4.33
CA VAL A 134 -1.64 -16.23 5.36
C VAL A 134 -2.68 -15.12 5.48
N TYR A 135 -3.22 -14.66 4.35
CA TYR A 135 -4.24 -13.62 4.32
C TYR A 135 -5.61 -14.24 4.10
N ALA A 136 -6.39 -14.34 5.19
CA ALA A 136 -7.75 -14.90 5.18
C ALA A 136 -8.74 -14.11 4.30
N GLU A 137 -8.37 -12.92 3.85
CA GLU A 137 -9.08 -12.13 2.85
C GLU A 137 -8.09 -11.32 2.00
N PRO A 138 -8.49 -10.86 0.79
CA PRO A 138 -7.63 -10.00 -0.01
C PRO A 138 -7.22 -8.73 0.74
N VAL A 139 -5.94 -8.35 0.59
CA VAL A 139 -5.45 -7.08 1.13
C VAL A 139 -6.05 -5.94 0.31
N PRO A 140 -6.84 -5.03 0.92
CA PRO A 140 -7.46 -3.94 0.18
C PRO A 140 -6.40 -2.93 -0.27
N ILE A 141 -6.83 -2.02 -1.13
CA ILE A 141 -5.99 -0.90 -1.54
C ILE A 141 -5.65 -0.04 -0.31
N LEU A 142 -4.36 0.07 0.00
CA LEU A 142 -3.86 0.87 1.12
C LEU A 142 -3.78 2.36 0.74
N PRO A 143 -3.83 3.28 1.71
CA PRO A 143 -3.62 4.70 1.44
C PRO A 143 -2.30 4.96 0.70
N PRO A 144 -2.20 6.02 -0.13
CA PRO A 144 -1.04 6.28 -0.96
C PRO A 144 0.33 6.31 -0.29
N ASP A 145 0.37 6.81 0.94
CA ASP A 145 1.59 6.81 1.73
C ASP A 145 1.96 5.40 2.23
N ARG A 146 1.03 4.43 2.31
CA ARG A 146 1.14 3.14 3.04
C ARG A 146 1.23 1.87 2.18
N TYR A 147 1.33 1.95 0.85
CA TYR A 147 1.31 0.75 -0.02
C TYR A 147 2.35 -0.34 0.25
N LYS A 148 3.46 -0.01 0.90
CA LYS A 148 4.54 -0.96 1.20
C LYS A 148 4.51 -1.45 2.65
N ASP A 149 3.60 -0.93 3.46
CA ASP A 149 3.49 -1.32 4.87
C ASP A 149 3.26 -2.84 4.96
N LEU A 150 3.78 -3.47 6.01
CA LEU A 150 3.39 -4.84 6.37
C LEU A 150 1.93 -4.81 6.82
N VAL A 151 1.07 -5.58 6.16
CA VAL A 151 -0.34 -5.65 6.54
C VAL A 151 -0.53 -6.77 7.56
N VAL A 152 -1.02 -6.40 8.73
CA VAL A 152 -1.39 -7.33 9.80
C VAL A 152 -2.90 -7.25 9.98
N LEU A 153 -3.58 -8.39 9.93
CA LEU A 153 -5.03 -8.45 10.09
C LEU A 153 -5.43 -8.54 11.58
N PRO A 154 -6.09 -7.52 12.14
CA PRO A 154 -6.74 -7.63 13.46
C PRO A 154 -8.13 -8.27 13.38
N ALA A 155 -8.69 -8.30 12.17
CA ALA A 155 -10.03 -8.75 11.84
C ALA A 155 -10.11 -9.08 10.34
N VAL A 156 -11.23 -9.65 9.93
CA VAL A 156 -11.67 -9.80 8.54
C VAL A 156 -13.09 -9.23 8.38
N GLY A 157 -13.47 -8.93 7.15
CA GLY A 157 -14.76 -8.39 6.77
C GLY A 157 -14.95 -6.90 7.12
N CYS A 158 -16.15 -6.40 6.88
CA CYS A 158 -16.50 -5.01 7.15
C CYS A 158 -17.65 -4.92 8.15
N PRO A 159 -17.54 -4.07 9.19
CA PRO A 159 -18.62 -3.91 10.17
C PRO A 159 -19.84 -3.18 9.59
N HIS A 160 -19.69 -2.51 8.45
CA HIS A 160 -20.75 -1.81 7.74
C HIS A 160 -21.32 -2.60 6.56
N GLY A 161 -20.46 -3.12 5.67
CA GLY A 161 -20.81 -4.10 4.64
C GLY A 161 -21.80 -3.68 3.54
N VAL A 162 -22.37 -2.47 3.54
CA VAL A 162 -23.47 -2.11 2.62
C VAL A 162 -23.17 -0.93 1.70
N CYS A 163 -21.90 -0.48 1.62
CA CYS A 163 -21.50 0.59 0.72
C CYS A 163 -21.68 0.20 -0.75
N THR A 164 -22.38 1.03 -1.52
CA THR A 164 -22.70 0.73 -2.93
C THR A 164 -21.49 0.78 -3.85
N PHE A 165 -20.44 1.51 -3.46
CA PHE A 165 -19.19 1.66 -4.21
C PHE A 165 -18.10 0.66 -3.80
N CYS A 166 -18.32 -0.14 -2.76
CA CYS A 166 -17.27 -1.01 -2.22
C CYS A 166 -17.23 -2.35 -2.96
N ALA A 167 -16.15 -2.59 -3.71
CA ALA A 167 -15.94 -3.87 -4.41
C ALA A 167 -15.44 -5.03 -3.51
N TRP A 168 -15.07 -4.74 -2.26
CA TRP A 168 -14.25 -5.66 -1.44
C TRP A 168 -15.03 -6.39 -0.34
N TYR A 169 -16.07 -5.76 0.22
CA TYR A 169 -16.61 -6.19 1.52
C TYR A 169 -18.15 -6.29 1.58
N GLN A 170 -18.86 -6.22 0.46
CA GLN A 170 -20.34 -6.21 0.46
C GLN A 170 -20.95 -7.46 1.13
N ASP A 171 -20.30 -8.61 1.01
CA ASP A 171 -20.76 -9.88 1.59
C ASP A 171 -19.86 -10.41 2.73
N ALA A 172 -18.88 -9.61 3.16
CA ALA A 172 -17.85 -10.04 4.11
C ALA A 172 -18.23 -9.64 5.55
N ARG A 173 -18.75 -10.61 6.32
CA ARG A 173 -19.11 -10.41 7.73
C ARG A 173 -17.89 -10.07 8.58
N PHE A 174 -17.99 -8.99 9.35
CA PHE A 174 -16.94 -8.61 10.28
C PHE A 174 -16.70 -9.66 11.36
N ARG A 175 -15.44 -10.03 11.55
CA ARG A 175 -14.99 -10.92 12.62
C ARG A 175 -13.60 -10.53 13.07
N ALA A 176 -13.45 -10.17 14.35
CA ALA A 176 -12.14 -9.99 14.95
C ALA A 176 -11.39 -11.34 14.95
N PHE A 177 -10.10 -11.30 14.65
CA PHE A 177 -9.23 -12.48 14.77
C PHE A 177 -9.22 -12.96 16.20
N SER A 178 -9.21 -14.28 16.42
CA SER A 178 -8.90 -14.89 17.71
C SER A 178 -7.39 -14.78 18.03
N ASP A 179 -6.96 -15.21 19.22
CA ASP A 179 -5.53 -15.21 19.56
C ASP A 179 -4.79 -16.29 18.73
N ASP A 180 -5.48 -17.38 18.36
CA ASP A 180 -4.97 -18.40 17.45
C ASP A 180 -4.85 -17.89 16.01
N ASP A 181 -5.88 -17.18 15.53
CA ASP A 181 -5.85 -16.55 14.19
C ASP A 181 -4.67 -15.58 14.09
N LEU A 182 -4.49 -14.73 15.11
CA LEU A 182 -3.40 -13.76 15.14
C LEU A 182 -2.05 -14.45 15.11
N ARG A 183 -1.83 -15.47 15.96
CA ARG A 183 -0.55 -16.19 15.99
C ARG A 183 -0.23 -16.86 14.65
N ALA A 184 -1.19 -17.58 14.09
CA ALA A 184 -1.03 -18.24 12.79
C ALA A 184 -0.76 -17.24 11.68
N HIS A 185 -1.42 -16.08 11.72
CA HIS A 185 -1.17 -14.99 10.78
C HIS A 185 0.25 -14.41 10.92
N LEU A 186 0.71 -14.12 12.14
CA LEU A 186 2.06 -13.61 12.38
C LEU A 186 3.14 -14.60 11.93
N ASP A 187 3.01 -15.88 12.29
CA ASP A 187 3.92 -16.95 11.85
C ASP A 187 3.94 -17.06 10.32
N GLY A 188 2.76 -16.99 9.71
CA GLY A 188 2.59 -16.94 8.26
C GLY A 188 3.27 -15.74 7.60
N LEU A 189 3.25 -14.56 8.22
CA LEU A 189 3.94 -13.37 7.74
C LEU A 189 5.47 -13.54 7.81
N GLU A 190 6.03 -14.18 8.84
CA GLU A 190 7.49 -14.49 8.86
C GLU A 190 7.88 -15.33 7.66
N GLU A 191 7.11 -16.37 7.37
CA GLU A 191 7.45 -17.32 6.32
C GLU A 191 7.27 -16.70 4.94
N LEU A 192 6.16 -15.98 4.75
CA LEU A 192 5.82 -15.34 3.49
C LEU A 192 6.83 -14.24 3.12
N PHE A 193 7.20 -13.39 4.09
CA PHE A 193 8.11 -12.27 3.83
C PHE A 193 9.57 -12.58 4.11
N GLY A 194 9.90 -13.50 5.03
CA GLY A 194 11.26 -13.86 5.40
C GLY A 194 12.14 -12.63 5.68
N ALA A 195 13.35 -12.63 5.11
CA ALA A 195 14.26 -11.48 5.18
C ALA A 195 13.67 -10.17 4.63
N GLY A 196 12.67 -10.25 3.74
CA GLY A 196 11.96 -9.11 3.16
C GLY A 196 11.13 -8.30 4.17
N LEU A 197 10.90 -8.83 5.39
CA LEU A 197 10.30 -8.04 6.49
C LEU A 197 11.11 -6.79 6.82
N ARG A 198 12.44 -6.84 6.71
CA ARG A 198 13.33 -5.70 7.00
C ARG A 198 13.12 -4.52 6.05
N ALA A 199 12.59 -4.76 4.87
CA ALA A 199 12.27 -3.73 3.89
C ALA A 199 10.89 -3.09 4.11
N ARG A 200 10.14 -3.55 5.13
CA ARG A 200 8.82 -3.00 5.52
C ARG A 200 9.04 -1.94 6.59
N ASP A 201 8.97 -0.68 6.17
CA ASP A 201 9.24 0.48 7.01
C ASP A 201 7.98 1.04 7.70
N GLY A 202 6.81 0.47 7.42
CA GLY A 202 5.51 0.79 8.01
C GLY A 202 4.71 -0.47 8.31
N LEU A 203 3.68 -0.33 9.15
CA LEU A 203 2.72 -1.39 9.47
C LEU A 203 1.31 -0.86 9.26
N PHE A 204 0.47 -1.66 8.63
CA PHE A 204 -0.92 -1.34 8.42
C PHE A 204 -1.81 -2.39 9.10
N LEU A 205 -2.65 -1.97 10.04
CA LEU A 205 -3.71 -2.82 10.60
C LEU A 205 -4.82 -2.92 9.56
N GLY A 206 -4.85 -4.06 8.88
CA GLY A 206 -5.64 -4.31 7.68
C GLY A 206 -7.13 -4.57 7.93
N SER A 207 -7.74 -5.16 6.91
CA SER A 207 -9.19 -5.31 6.74
C SER A 207 -9.93 -3.97 6.49
N ALA A 208 -11.25 -4.01 6.39
CA ALA A 208 -12.07 -2.84 6.07
C ALA A 208 -12.00 -1.75 7.14
N SER A 209 -11.81 -2.15 8.41
CA SER A 209 -11.64 -1.25 9.55
C SER A 209 -10.88 -1.94 10.67
N GLY A 210 -9.54 -1.88 10.62
CA GLY A 210 -8.69 -2.48 11.64
C GLY A 210 -8.95 -1.93 13.05
N LEU A 211 -9.37 -0.66 13.16
CA LEU A 211 -9.66 0.00 14.43
C LEU A 211 -11.07 -0.26 14.99
N SER A 212 -11.88 -1.10 14.33
CA SER A 212 -13.19 -1.53 14.86
C SER A 212 -13.09 -2.63 15.92
N VAL A 213 -11.90 -3.15 16.18
CA VAL A 213 -11.65 -4.12 17.26
C VAL A 213 -11.59 -3.41 18.62
N ALA A 214 -11.96 -4.11 19.70
CA ALA A 214 -11.91 -3.58 21.07
C ALA A 214 -10.49 -3.16 21.49
N ASP A 215 -10.37 -2.03 22.21
CA ASP A 215 -9.08 -1.42 22.57
C ASP A 215 -8.12 -2.36 23.27
N ALA A 216 -8.59 -3.12 24.27
CA ALA A 216 -7.74 -4.06 24.98
C ALA A 216 -7.12 -5.12 24.04
N ARG A 217 -7.82 -5.51 22.98
CA ARG A 217 -7.33 -6.46 21.98
C ARG A 217 -6.40 -5.78 20.98
N LEU A 218 -6.70 -4.55 20.56
CA LEU A 218 -5.83 -3.76 19.68
C LEU A 218 -4.47 -3.47 20.32
N LEU A 219 -4.46 -3.03 21.58
CA LEU A 219 -3.22 -2.74 22.30
C LEU A 219 -2.34 -3.99 22.40
N ARG A 220 -2.93 -5.13 22.82
CA ARG A 220 -2.20 -6.41 22.87
C ARG A 220 -1.68 -6.86 21.50
N LEU A 221 -2.48 -6.69 20.45
CA LEU A 221 -2.05 -7.02 19.09
C LEU A 221 -0.86 -6.17 18.67
N ILE A 222 -0.91 -4.86 18.89
CA ILE A 222 0.20 -3.97 18.56
C ILE A 222 1.46 -4.37 19.33
N ASP A 223 1.34 -4.62 20.64
CA ASP A 223 2.46 -5.05 21.47
C ASP A 223 3.09 -6.34 20.93
N LEU A 224 2.27 -7.37 20.61
CA LEU A 224 2.75 -8.63 20.02
C LEU A 224 3.46 -8.43 18.68
N VAL A 225 2.92 -7.55 17.82
CA VAL A 225 3.51 -7.32 16.50
C VAL A 225 4.83 -6.56 16.62
N VAL A 226 4.89 -5.57 17.51
CA VAL A 226 6.13 -4.81 17.78
C VAL A 226 7.19 -5.69 18.42
N ASP A 227 6.81 -6.58 19.33
CA ASP A 227 7.73 -7.55 19.93
C ASP A 227 8.30 -8.52 18.89
N ARG A 228 7.48 -8.93 17.91
CA ARG A 228 7.85 -9.90 16.86
C ARG A 228 8.66 -9.29 15.72
N PHE A 229 8.24 -8.13 15.20
CA PHE A 229 8.80 -7.53 13.99
C PHE A 229 9.57 -6.23 14.25
N GLY A 230 9.57 -5.74 15.48
CA GLY A 230 10.10 -4.42 15.83
C GLY A 230 9.10 -3.30 15.53
N ARG A 231 9.37 -2.11 16.10
CA ARG A 231 8.58 -0.91 15.83
C ARG A 231 8.94 -0.36 14.45
N PRO A 232 7.98 -0.24 13.51
CA PRO A 232 8.28 0.25 12.17
C PRO A 232 8.65 1.75 12.20
N PRO A 233 9.69 2.19 11.46
CA PRO A 233 10.13 3.59 11.45
C PRO A 233 9.05 4.62 11.09
N ARG A 234 8.14 4.29 10.16
CA ARG A 234 7.01 5.15 9.75
C ARG A 234 5.76 4.98 10.62
N GLY A 235 5.85 4.15 11.65
CA GLY A 235 4.75 3.83 12.55
C GLY A 235 3.63 3.03 11.91
N ILE A 236 2.57 2.88 12.70
CA ILE A 236 1.40 2.08 12.42
C ILE A 236 0.29 2.97 11.84
N ALA A 237 -0.40 2.47 10.82
CA ALA A 237 -1.62 3.07 10.28
C ALA A 237 -2.75 2.03 10.22
N ALA A 238 -3.99 2.50 10.13
CA ALA A 238 -5.14 1.62 10.05
C ALA A 238 -6.35 2.33 9.44
N PHE A 239 -7.29 1.58 8.89
CA PHE A 239 -8.62 2.11 8.59
C PHE A 239 -9.49 2.19 9.84
N LEU A 240 -10.37 3.19 9.86
CA LEU A 240 -11.39 3.43 10.88
C LEU A 240 -12.73 3.75 10.22
N ASP A 241 -13.78 3.05 10.65
CA ASP A 241 -15.17 3.49 10.46
C ASP A 241 -15.72 4.08 11.77
N PRO A 242 -15.84 5.43 11.88
CA PRO A 242 -16.34 6.08 13.10
C PRO A 242 -17.77 5.71 13.49
N HIS A 243 -18.58 5.20 12.56
CA HIS A 243 -19.97 4.82 12.83
C HIS A 243 -20.09 3.41 13.41
N HIS A 244 -19.08 2.56 13.20
CA HIS A 244 -19.12 1.14 13.57
C HIS A 244 -17.92 0.70 14.42
N ALA A 245 -17.03 1.62 14.79
CA ALA A 245 -15.93 1.38 15.71
C ALA A 245 -16.28 1.83 17.16
N PRO A 246 -15.62 1.25 18.18
CA PRO A 246 -15.70 1.78 19.54
C PRO A 246 -15.36 3.28 19.58
N ARG A 247 -16.18 4.07 20.27
CA ARG A 247 -15.87 5.48 20.52
C ARG A 247 -14.64 5.58 21.42
N ARG A 248 -13.72 6.46 21.06
CA ARG A 248 -12.46 6.70 21.76
C ARG A 248 -12.35 8.17 22.11
N ASP A 249 -12.06 8.44 23.37
CA ASP A 249 -11.68 9.77 23.84
C ASP A 249 -10.20 10.06 23.51
N PRO A 250 -9.73 11.31 23.68
CA PRO A 250 -8.33 11.65 23.42
C PRO A 250 -7.33 10.80 24.20
N ALA A 251 -7.66 10.37 25.42
CA ALA A 251 -6.78 9.53 26.23
C ALA A 251 -6.64 8.11 25.66
N ALA A 252 -7.72 7.53 25.12
CA ALA A 252 -7.70 6.25 24.43
C ALA A 252 -6.87 6.31 23.14
N TRP A 253 -7.00 7.39 22.37
CA TRP A 253 -6.13 7.63 21.21
C TRP A 253 -4.67 7.81 21.61
N GLY A 254 -4.39 8.53 22.70
CA GLY A 254 -3.04 8.69 23.26
C GLY A 254 -2.37 7.35 23.56
N ARG A 255 -3.10 6.40 24.17
CA ARG A 255 -2.56 5.05 24.42
C ARG A 255 -2.15 4.33 23.13
N LEU A 256 -2.92 4.47 22.05
CA LEU A 256 -2.59 3.89 20.75
C LEU A 256 -1.37 4.61 20.12
N ALA A 257 -1.29 5.93 20.24
CA ALA A 257 -0.18 6.74 19.76
C ALA A 257 1.16 6.35 20.43
N ASP A 258 1.15 6.14 21.75
CA ASP A 258 2.33 5.70 22.51
C ASP A 258 2.92 4.39 21.96
N ARG A 259 2.03 3.50 21.50
CA ARG A 259 2.37 2.18 20.90
C ARG A 259 2.68 2.26 19.41
N GLY A 260 2.68 3.47 18.84
CA GLY A 260 3.15 3.74 17.49
C GLY A 260 2.06 3.88 16.44
N LEU A 261 0.78 3.94 16.81
CA LEU A 261 -0.27 4.36 15.88
C LEU A 261 -0.08 5.83 15.54
N VAL A 262 0.30 6.12 14.30
CA VAL A 262 0.54 7.50 13.84
C VAL A 262 -0.57 8.02 12.93
N ARG A 263 -1.37 7.13 12.33
CA ARG A 263 -2.43 7.52 11.38
C ARG A 263 -3.65 6.61 11.48
N ALA A 264 -4.83 7.22 11.52
CA ALA A 264 -6.11 6.53 11.35
C ALA A 264 -6.81 7.11 10.11
N VAL A 265 -7.15 6.25 9.16
CA VAL A 265 -7.72 6.64 7.86
C VAL A 265 -9.22 6.38 7.84
N VAL A 266 -9.99 7.42 7.56
CA VAL A 266 -11.45 7.43 7.58
C VAL A 266 -12.00 7.69 6.18
N GLY A 267 -12.97 6.87 5.76
CA GLY A 267 -13.72 7.08 4.53
C GLY A 267 -14.84 8.13 4.68
N LEU A 268 -14.54 9.39 4.33
CA LEU A 268 -15.54 10.45 4.23
C LEU A 268 -16.37 10.30 2.96
N GLU A 269 -15.75 9.98 1.84
CA GLU A 269 -16.32 9.86 0.50
C GLU A 269 -16.89 11.16 -0.07
N THR A 270 -17.73 11.85 0.69
CA THR A 270 -18.36 13.13 0.35
C THR A 270 -18.78 13.85 1.63
N GLY A 271 -18.74 15.19 1.61
CA GLY A 271 -19.38 16.03 2.62
C GLY A 271 -20.87 16.29 2.38
N ASP A 272 -21.43 15.87 1.24
CA ASP A 272 -22.87 15.95 0.94
C ASP A 272 -23.62 14.79 1.64
N PRO A 273 -24.48 15.07 2.65
CA PRO A 273 -25.24 14.05 3.36
C PRO A 273 -26.14 13.21 2.45
N ALA A 274 -26.76 13.82 1.43
CA ALA A 274 -27.68 13.13 0.53
C ALA A 274 -26.93 12.14 -0.35
N LEU A 275 -25.77 12.53 -0.90
CA LEU A 275 -24.91 11.60 -1.63
C LEU A 275 -24.37 10.51 -0.70
N ARG A 276 -23.94 10.85 0.52
CA ARG A 276 -23.43 9.85 1.48
C ARG A 276 -24.47 8.77 1.79
N GLN A 277 -25.74 9.14 1.93
CA GLN A 277 -26.85 8.21 2.07
C GLN A 277 -27.04 7.32 0.83
N ARG A 278 -26.95 7.87 -0.38
CA ARG A 278 -27.02 7.08 -1.63
C ARG A 278 -25.85 6.10 -1.77
N LEU A 279 -24.70 6.44 -1.20
CA LEU A 279 -23.52 5.56 -1.14
C LEU A 279 -23.63 4.46 -0.07
N GLY A 280 -24.76 4.37 0.63
CA GLY A 280 -25.02 3.39 1.69
C GLY A 280 -24.47 3.79 3.06
N LYS A 281 -23.88 4.99 3.20
CA LYS A 281 -23.29 5.47 4.46
C LYS A 281 -24.25 6.38 5.24
N SER A 282 -23.98 6.55 6.55
CA SER A 282 -24.73 7.49 7.38
C SER A 282 -24.65 8.92 6.83
N PRO A 283 -25.79 9.63 6.63
CA PRO A 283 -25.78 11.05 6.26
C PRO A 283 -25.30 11.97 7.39
N ASP A 284 -25.35 11.50 8.64
CA ASP A 284 -24.83 12.25 9.79
C ASP A 284 -23.30 12.17 9.81
N LEU A 285 -22.64 13.33 9.71
CA LEU A 285 -21.19 13.46 9.74
C LEU A 285 -20.63 13.81 11.13
N ALA A 286 -21.48 14.02 12.15
CA ALA A 286 -21.02 14.37 13.50
C ALA A 286 -20.09 13.30 14.10
N PRO A 287 -20.38 11.98 14.03
CA PRO A 287 -19.47 10.96 14.55
C PRO A 287 -18.08 10.98 13.89
N LEU A 288 -18.00 11.32 12.60
CA LEU A 288 -16.74 11.44 11.90
C LEU A 288 -15.95 12.66 12.40
N ARG A 289 -16.63 13.82 12.54
CA ARG A 289 -16.02 15.04 13.09
C ARG A 289 -15.48 14.81 14.50
N ASP A 290 -16.28 14.20 15.37
CA ASP A 290 -15.91 13.92 16.76
C ASP A 290 -14.72 12.94 16.82
N ALA A 291 -14.72 11.91 15.98
CA ALA A 291 -13.60 10.98 15.90
C ALA A 291 -12.31 11.68 15.43
N VAL A 292 -12.37 12.53 14.39
CA VAL A 292 -11.21 13.30 13.91
C VAL A 292 -10.66 14.22 14.99
N ALA A 293 -11.53 14.94 15.70
CA ALA A 293 -11.10 15.80 16.80
C ALA A 293 -10.43 15.00 17.93
N ALA A 294 -11.03 13.88 18.35
CA ALA A 294 -10.49 13.03 19.41
C ALA A 294 -9.15 12.37 19.02
N MET A 295 -9.02 11.89 17.77
CA MET A 295 -7.79 11.31 17.23
C MET A 295 -6.64 12.32 17.30
N ARG A 296 -6.88 13.53 16.78
CA ARG A 296 -5.87 14.59 16.73
C ARG A 296 -5.47 15.06 18.13
N ALA A 297 -6.44 15.18 19.03
CA ALA A 297 -6.18 15.51 20.44
C ALA A 297 -5.37 14.42 21.17
N GLY A 298 -5.52 13.16 20.76
CA GLY A 298 -4.71 12.03 21.26
C GLY A 298 -3.39 11.80 20.52
N GLY A 299 -2.99 12.71 19.62
CA GLY A 299 -1.70 12.63 18.93
C GLY A 299 -1.65 11.72 17.69
N VAL A 300 -2.80 11.24 17.20
CA VAL A 300 -2.91 10.43 15.98
C VAL A 300 -3.35 11.33 14.81
N GLY A 301 -2.61 11.31 13.71
CA GLY A 301 -2.97 12.07 12.51
C GLY A 301 -4.17 11.47 11.78
N ALA A 302 -5.03 12.32 11.23
CA ALA A 302 -6.15 11.88 10.40
C ALA A 302 -5.68 11.60 8.96
N GLY A 303 -6.14 10.49 8.39
CA GLY A 303 -6.23 10.33 6.93
C GLY A 303 -7.69 10.40 6.53
N ILE A 304 -8.05 11.17 5.52
CA ILE A 304 -9.44 11.27 5.08
C ILE A 304 -9.53 10.97 3.59
N THR A 305 -10.28 9.93 3.24
CA THR A 305 -10.52 9.55 1.84
C THR A 305 -11.81 10.19 1.35
N VAL A 306 -11.74 10.79 0.16
CA VAL A 306 -12.84 11.44 -0.56
C VAL A 306 -12.95 10.79 -1.94
N LEU A 307 -14.17 10.52 -2.40
CA LEU A 307 -14.42 9.96 -3.72
C LEU A 307 -14.62 11.06 -4.75
N ALA A 308 -14.17 10.80 -5.98
CA ALA A 308 -14.50 11.57 -7.17
C ALA A 308 -15.13 10.63 -8.21
N GLY A 309 -16.03 11.14 -9.04
CA GLY A 309 -16.79 10.33 -10.00
C GLY A 309 -17.98 9.59 -9.40
N ALA A 310 -18.37 9.94 -8.17
CA ALA A 310 -19.52 9.34 -7.47
C ALA A 310 -20.87 9.99 -7.83
N VAL A 311 -20.85 11.06 -8.63
CA VAL A 311 -22.03 11.81 -9.05
C VAL A 311 -22.02 12.10 -10.54
N ARG A 312 -23.18 12.49 -11.07
CA ARG A 312 -23.28 13.00 -12.44
C ARG A 312 -22.65 14.39 -12.54
N PRO A 313 -22.20 14.83 -13.73
CA PRO A 313 -21.54 16.12 -13.91
C PRO A 313 -22.29 17.32 -13.33
N GLU A 314 -23.63 17.32 -13.40
CA GLU A 314 -24.51 18.36 -12.87
C GLU A 314 -24.46 18.51 -11.34
N ASP A 315 -24.14 17.42 -10.62
CA ASP A 315 -24.13 17.36 -9.15
C ASP A 315 -22.72 17.57 -8.55
N VAL A 316 -21.67 17.57 -9.39
CA VAL A 316 -20.26 17.78 -8.98
C VAL A 316 -20.09 19.08 -8.16
N PRO A 317 -20.67 20.23 -8.54
CA PRO A 317 -20.51 21.46 -7.75
C PRO A 317 -21.05 21.33 -6.31
N THR A 318 -22.19 20.66 -6.13
CA THR A 318 -22.80 20.42 -4.81
C THR A 318 -21.92 19.49 -3.97
N HIS A 319 -21.48 18.37 -4.56
CA HIS A 319 -20.56 17.44 -3.91
C HIS A 319 -19.25 18.13 -3.48
N HIS A 320 -18.63 18.91 -4.36
CA HIS A 320 -17.41 19.65 -4.07
C HIS A 320 -17.61 20.66 -2.94
N ALA A 321 -18.61 21.53 -3.05
CA ALA A 321 -18.85 22.58 -2.07
C ALA A 321 -19.10 22.01 -0.67
N ALA A 322 -19.93 20.97 -0.56
CA ALA A 322 -20.22 20.32 0.71
C ALA A 322 -18.98 19.62 1.30
N THR A 323 -18.20 18.94 0.47
CA THR A 323 -16.95 18.26 0.89
C THR A 323 -15.89 19.24 1.37
N VAL A 324 -15.66 20.32 0.62
CA VAL A 324 -14.72 21.38 0.98
C VAL A 324 -15.15 22.07 2.27
N ALA A 325 -16.42 22.45 2.40
CA ALA A 325 -16.94 23.09 3.61
C ALA A 325 -16.80 22.19 4.84
N PHE A 326 -17.09 20.89 4.71
CA PHE A 326 -16.94 19.94 5.79
C PHE A 326 -15.48 19.80 6.24
N LEU A 327 -14.54 19.62 5.29
CA LEU A 327 -13.12 19.43 5.60
C LEU A 327 -12.44 20.70 6.14
N ALA A 328 -12.83 21.88 5.64
CA ALA A 328 -12.37 23.16 6.20
C ALA A 328 -12.75 23.31 7.69
N GLY A 329 -13.90 22.76 8.09
CA GLY A 329 -14.36 22.76 9.48
C GLY A 329 -13.67 21.76 10.41
N LEU A 330 -12.76 20.91 9.92
CA LEU A 330 -12.02 19.94 10.75
C LEU A 330 -10.68 20.48 11.28
N GLU A 331 -10.28 21.69 10.88
CA GLU A 331 -9.02 22.35 11.29
C GLU A 331 -7.78 21.46 11.08
N LEU A 332 -7.74 20.73 9.96
CA LEU A 332 -6.65 19.83 9.62
C LEU A 332 -5.32 20.57 9.40
N ASP A 333 -4.21 19.93 9.75
CA ASP A 333 -2.86 20.49 9.62
C ASP A 333 -1.90 19.54 8.87
N GLN A 334 -0.61 19.90 8.80
CA GLN A 334 0.41 19.19 8.03
C GLN A 334 0.68 17.74 8.47
N ARG A 335 0.16 17.31 9.63
CA ARG A 335 0.19 15.91 10.11
C ARG A 335 -0.91 15.07 9.44
N ASP A 336 -1.98 15.72 9.02
CA ASP A 336 -3.15 15.12 8.42
C ASP A 336 -2.98 14.95 6.90
N LEU A 337 -3.64 13.94 6.34
CA LEU A 337 -3.68 13.65 4.92
C LEU A 337 -5.12 13.62 4.41
N VAL A 338 -5.33 14.19 3.23
CA VAL A 338 -6.56 14.02 2.47
C VAL A 338 -6.25 13.31 1.16
N TYR A 339 -6.95 12.22 0.90
CA TYR A 339 -6.79 11.41 -0.30
C TYR A 339 -8.01 11.59 -1.19
N VAL A 340 -7.79 11.99 -2.44
CA VAL A 340 -8.86 12.10 -3.43
C VAL A 340 -8.78 10.89 -4.35
N SER A 341 -9.76 10.00 -4.25
CA SER A 341 -9.83 8.73 -4.98
C SER A 341 -10.88 8.81 -6.08
N PRO A 342 -10.50 8.75 -7.36
CA PRO A 342 -11.45 8.42 -8.42
C PRO A 342 -12.10 7.07 -8.13
N LEU A 343 -13.38 6.95 -8.43
CA LEU A 343 -14.10 5.69 -8.36
C LEU A 343 -13.65 4.77 -9.52
N ASP A 344 -13.27 3.52 -9.19
CA ASP A 344 -12.68 2.59 -10.16
C ASP A 344 -13.67 2.17 -11.26
N ASP A 345 -14.95 2.04 -10.94
CA ASP A 345 -16.05 1.68 -11.85
C ASP A 345 -16.87 2.90 -12.31
N ALA A 346 -16.29 4.11 -12.23
CA ALA A 346 -16.92 5.32 -12.73
C ALA A 346 -17.35 5.15 -14.21
N PRO A 347 -18.59 5.51 -14.59
CA PRO A 347 -19.06 5.39 -15.98
C PRO A 347 -18.21 6.16 -16.99
N ASP A 348 -17.60 7.27 -16.56
CA ASP A 348 -16.59 8.03 -17.32
C ASP A 348 -15.33 8.21 -16.45
N PRO A 349 -14.35 7.30 -16.57
CA PRO A 349 -13.10 7.39 -15.80
C PRO A 349 -12.31 8.67 -16.07
N ALA A 350 -12.40 9.23 -17.28
CA ALA A 350 -11.73 10.47 -17.63
C ALA A 350 -12.38 11.68 -16.95
N ALA A 351 -13.71 11.69 -16.84
CA ALA A 351 -14.42 12.69 -16.04
C ALA A 351 -14.07 12.57 -14.54
N ALA A 352 -14.08 11.36 -13.99
CA ALA A 352 -13.70 11.13 -12.59
C ALA A 352 -12.27 11.62 -12.29
N ALA A 353 -11.32 11.40 -13.22
CA ALA A 353 -9.96 11.91 -13.08
C ALA A 353 -9.87 13.45 -13.13
N ARG A 354 -10.67 14.10 -14.00
CA ARG A 354 -10.76 15.57 -14.07
C ARG A 354 -11.36 16.15 -12.79
N GLU A 355 -12.44 15.53 -12.29
CA GLU A 355 -13.07 15.89 -11.02
C GLU A 355 -12.08 15.75 -9.86
N ALA A 356 -11.40 14.60 -9.74
CA ALA A 356 -10.40 14.35 -8.71
C ALA A 356 -9.29 15.42 -8.71
N THR A 357 -8.85 15.85 -9.90
CA THR A 357 -7.85 16.92 -10.06
C THR A 357 -8.38 18.27 -9.56
N ALA A 358 -9.62 18.61 -9.91
CA ALA A 358 -10.26 19.85 -9.49
C ALA A 358 -10.50 19.86 -7.97
N LEU A 359 -11.01 18.76 -7.41
CA LEU A 359 -11.26 18.61 -5.97
C LEU A 359 -9.95 18.64 -5.17
N THR A 360 -8.90 18.00 -5.68
CA THR A 360 -7.55 18.07 -5.07
C THR A 360 -7.07 19.50 -4.94
N ARG A 361 -7.27 20.35 -5.95
CA ARG A 361 -6.89 21.76 -5.89
C ARG A 361 -7.72 22.50 -4.84
N ALA A 362 -9.04 22.37 -4.88
CA ALA A 362 -9.93 23.04 -3.93
C ALA A 362 -9.62 22.68 -2.46
N LEU A 363 -9.28 21.41 -2.19
CA LEU A 363 -8.95 20.95 -0.84
C LEU A 363 -7.59 21.44 -0.34
N ARG A 364 -6.61 21.66 -1.24
CA ARG A 364 -5.32 22.27 -0.88
C ARG A 364 -5.48 23.72 -0.46
N ASP A 365 -6.41 24.43 -1.09
CA ASP A 365 -6.67 25.84 -0.78
C ASP A 365 -7.49 25.98 0.51
N ALA A 366 -8.35 25.00 0.82
CA ALA A 366 -9.30 25.06 1.94
C ALA A 366 -8.82 24.41 3.25
N THR A 367 -7.75 23.63 3.23
CA THR A 367 -7.28 22.87 4.41
C THR A 367 -5.78 23.00 4.62
N GLY A 368 -5.32 22.85 5.87
CA GLY A 368 -3.88 22.78 6.20
C GLY A 368 -3.26 21.40 5.99
N ALA A 369 -4.03 20.41 5.55
CA ALA A 369 -3.60 19.03 5.32
C ALA A 369 -2.80 18.88 4.03
N LYS A 370 -1.99 17.82 3.94
CA LYS A 370 -1.40 17.46 2.64
C LYS A 370 -2.44 16.69 1.83
N VAL A 371 -2.73 17.17 0.62
CA VAL A 371 -3.69 16.53 -0.28
C VAL A 371 -2.97 15.73 -1.35
N SER A 372 -3.18 14.41 -1.34
CA SER A 372 -2.57 13.47 -2.26
C SER A 372 -3.64 12.86 -3.18
N PRO A 373 -3.42 12.81 -4.50
CA PRO A 373 -4.27 12.01 -5.36
C PRO A 373 -4.08 10.53 -5.02
N TYR A 374 -5.17 9.78 -5.01
CA TYR A 374 -5.12 8.33 -4.98
C TYR A 374 -4.71 7.83 -6.37
N ARG A 375 -3.83 6.84 -6.42
CA ARG A 375 -3.23 6.36 -7.67
C ARG A 375 -3.35 4.84 -7.76
N VAL A 376 -4.58 4.35 -7.70
CA VAL A 376 -4.90 2.91 -7.71
C VAL A 376 -4.18 2.18 -8.86
N ASP A 377 -3.99 2.86 -9.99
CA ASP A 377 -3.29 2.41 -11.18
C ASP A 377 -1.81 2.03 -10.97
N LEU A 378 -1.13 2.63 -9.98
CA LEU A 378 0.31 2.46 -9.78
C LEU A 378 0.69 1.46 -8.68
N TYR A 379 -0.28 0.98 -7.89
CA TYR A 379 0.01 0.37 -6.60
C TYR A 379 -0.70 -0.97 -6.39
N ARG A 380 -0.34 -1.94 -7.24
CA ARG A 380 -0.64 -3.37 -7.08
C ARG A 380 0.53 -4.07 -6.41
N TYR A 381 0.63 -4.00 -5.08
CA TYR A 381 1.75 -4.57 -4.32
C TYR A 381 1.46 -5.97 -3.76
N PHE A 382 0.23 -6.26 -3.40
CA PHE A 382 -0.14 -7.49 -2.70
C PHE A 382 -0.70 -8.55 -3.64
N ALA A 383 -1.77 -8.20 -4.36
CA ALA A 383 -2.46 -9.01 -5.36
C ALA A 383 -3.02 -8.13 -6.48
#